data_AF-A0A2P7RCM9-F1
#
_entry.id   AF-A0A2P7RCM9-F1
#
_cell.length_a   1.000
_cell.length_b   1.000
_cell.length_c   1.000
_cell.angle_alpha   90.00
_cell.angle_beta   90.00
_cell.angle_gamma   90.00
#
_symmetry.space_group_name_H-M   'P 1'
#
loop_
_entity.id
_entity.type
_entity.pdbx_description
1 polymer ?
#
loop_
_entity_poly.entity_id
_entity_poly.type
_entity_poly.pdbx_seq_one_letter_code
_entity_poly.pdbx_strand_id
1 'polypeptide(L)'
;MYQSVLHFWFEELAPAQWWQKSASLDLDIRRRFGKLHHQACRGELFEWRSRVQGRLAEIIVLDQFSRNIYRDRPQAFAADGMALVLAQEAISQGAERGLTQQQRLFLYMPFMHSESLKVHDVALALFEKNGLRDNLEYEVRHRDIIARFGRYPHRNAILGRESTEEEEQFLQQPGSSF
;
A
#
# COMPACT_ATOMS: atom_id res chain seq x y z
N MET A 1 12.18 2.11 -17.53
CA MET A 1 10.75 1.70 -17.48
C MET A 1 10.15 1.94 -16.10
N TYR A 2 10.85 1.66 -15.00
CA TYR A 2 10.37 2.04 -13.65
C TYR A 2 10.31 3.56 -13.42
N GLN A 3 11.12 4.34 -14.14
CA GLN A 3 11.14 5.81 -14.03
C GLN A 3 9.79 6.44 -14.36
N SER A 4 9.03 5.88 -15.31
CA SER A 4 7.71 6.43 -15.65
C SER A 4 6.69 6.25 -14.53
N VAL A 5 6.82 5.18 -13.72
CA VAL A 5 5.99 4.99 -12.52
C VAL A 5 6.33 6.05 -11.47
N LEU A 6 7.62 6.23 -11.20
CA LEU A 6 8.06 7.19 -10.19
C LEU A 6 7.79 8.64 -10.59
N HIS A 7 8.03 9.00 -11.85
CA HIS A 7 7.72 10.32 -12.39
C HIS A 7 6.22 10.59 -12.30
N PHE A 8 5.38 9.64 -12.76
CA PHE A 8 3.94 9.78 -12.62
C PHE A 8 3.53 9.98 -11.15
N TRP A 9 4.00 9.11 -10.27
CA TRP A 9 3.55 9.10 -8.88
C TRP A 9 4.04 10.30 -8.07
N PHE A 10 5.30 10.72 -8.24
CA PHE A 10 5.93 11.73 -7.39
C PHE A 10 6.04 13.12 -8.03
N GLU A 11 5.91 13.23 -9.37
CA GLU A 11 6.09 14.49 -10.08
C GLU A 11 4.82 14.95 -10.83
N GLU A 12 4.05 14.03 -11.40
CA GLU A 12 2.78 14.39 -12.08
C GLU A 12 1.60 14.52 -11.11
N LEU A 13 1.55 13.70 -10.06
CA LEU A 13 0.48 13.76 -9.06
C LEU A 13 0.80 14.77 -7.94
N ALA A 14 -0.22 15.54 -7.56
CA ALA A 14 -0.18 16.29 -6.31
C ALA A 14 -0.31 15.34 -5.10
N PRO A 15 0.30 15.65 -3.94
CA PRO A 15 0.26 14.79 -2.76
C PRO A 15 -1.14 14.36 -2.30
N ALA A 16 -2.14 15.23 -2.47
CA ALA A 16 -3.53 14.90 -2.13
C ALA A 16 -4.12 13.76 -3.01
N GLN A 17 -3.65 13.63 -4.25
CA GLN A 17 -4.16 12.64 -5.20
C GLN A 17 -3.72 11.21 -4.85
N TRP A 18 -2.70 11.01 -4.01
CA TRP A 18 -2.33 9.69 -3.51
C TRP A 18 -3.42 9.07 -2.63
N TRP A 19 -4.20 9.92 -1.95
CA TRP A 19 -5.17 9.50 -0.93
C TRP A 19 -6.62 9.71 -1.37
N GLN A 20 -6.86 10.56 -2.37
CA GLN A 20 -8.20 10.89 -2.83
C GLN A 20 -8.76 9.81 -3.77
N LYS A 21 -10.01 9.38 -3.53
CA LYS A 21 -10.76 8.58 -4.50
C LYS A 21 -11.11 9.44 -5.71
N SER A 22 -10.66 9.03 -6.91
CA SER A 22 -10.92 9.76 -8.15
C SER A 22 -11.04 8.80 -9.33
N ALA A 23 -12.25 8.71 -9.90
CA ALA A 23 -12.52 7.83 -11.05
C ALA A 23 -11.70 8.21 -12.30
N SER A 24 -11.37 9.50 -12.49
CA SER A 24 -10.52 9.94 -13.59
C SER A 24 -9.07 9.51 -13.41
N LEU A 25 -8.54 9.61 -12.18
CA LEU A 25 -7.20 9.12 -11.85
C LEU A 25 -7.11 7.60 -11.96
N ASP A 26 -8.13 6.88 -11.47
CA ASP A 26 -8.20 5.42 -11.59
C ASP A 26 -8.18 4.97 -13.05
N LEU A 27 -8.93 5.67 -13.91
CA LEU A 27 -8.94 5.39 -15.35
C LEU A 27 -7.58 5.68 -15.98
N ASP A 28 -6.91 6.78 -15.61
CA ASP A 28 -5.60 7.12 -16.16
C ASP A 28 -4.52 6.10 -15.73
N ILE A 29 -4.49 5.71 -14.45
CA ILE A 29 -3.59 4.67 -13.95
C ILE A 29 -3.85 3.36 -14.67
N ARG A 30 -5.12 2.95 -14.80
CA ARG A 30 -5.47 1.71 -15.53
C ARG A 30 -5.02 1.76 -16.98
N ARG A 31 -5.23 2.88 -17.68
CA ARG A 31 -4.85 3.05 -19.08
C ARG A 31 -3.33 3.01 -19.28
N ARG A 32 -2.58 3.74 -18.45
CA ARG A 32 -1.12 3.90 -18.60
C ARG A 32 -0.35 2.69 -18.07
N PHE A 33 -0.79 2.11 -16.95
CA PHE A 33 -0.01 1.13 -16.19
C PHE A 33 -0.71 -0.21 -16.01
N GLY A 34 -1.91 -0.42 -16.54
CA GLY A 34 -2.65 -1.68 -16.40
C GLY A 34 -1.89 -2.90 -16.93
N LYS A 35 -1.21 -2.78 -18.08
CA LYS A 35 -0.33 -3.84 -18.60
C LYS A 35 0.85 -4.10 -17.66
N LEU A 36 1.50 -3.03 -17.20
CA LEU A 36 2.64 -3.11 -16.28
C LEU A 36 2.26 -3.77 -14.95
N HIS A 37 1.07 -3.46 -14.42
CA HIS A 37 0.50 -4.10 -13.23
C HIS A 37 0.38 -5.61 -13.40
N HIS A 38 -0.17 -6.07 -14.53
CA HIS A 38 -0.26 -7.51 -14.81
C HIS A 38 1.12 -8.18 -14.87
N GLN A 39 2.13 -7.50 -15.44
CA GLN A 39 3.51 -8.01 -15.47
C GLN A 39 4.11 -8.10 -14.07
N ALA A 40 3.88 -7.08 -13.22
CA ALA A 40 4.32 -7.07 -11.82
C ALA A 40 3.72 -8.24 -11.04
N CYS A 41 2.41 -8.48 -11.15
CA CYS A 41 1.74 -9.61 -10.49
C CYS A 41 2.25 -10.98 -10.94
N ARG A 42 2.86 -11.06 -12.13
CA ARG A 42 3.51 -12.27 -12.66
C ARG A 42 4.99 -12.38 -12.31
N GLY A 43 5.53 -11.43 -11.55
CA GLY A 43 6.95 -11.37 -11.18
C GLY A 43 7.89 -11.03 -12.34
N GLU A 44 7.37 -10.56 -13.48
CA GLU A 44 8.15 -10.29 -14.70
C GLU A 44 9.03 -9.04 -14.56
N LEU A 45 8.85 -8.24 -13.51
CA LEU A 45 9.64 -7.02 -13.26
C LEU A 45 10.86 -7.25 -12.35
N PHE A 46 11.25 -8.51 -12.11
CA PHE A 46 12.32 -8.86 -11.17
C PHE A 46 13.64 -8.12 -11.42
N GLU A 47 13.96 -7.77 -12.67
CA GLU A 47 15.17 -7.02 -13.03
C GLU A 47 15.21 -5.61 -12.39
N TRP A 48 14.05 -5.01 -12.10
CA TRP A 48 13.95 -3.70 -11.47
C TRP A 48 14.51 -3.71 -10.05
N ARG A 49 14.53 -4.87 -9.40
CA ARG A 49 14.97 -5.05 -8.02
C ARG A 49 16.47 -4.83 -7.84
N SER A 50 17.24 -4.79 -8.93
CA SER A 50 18.67 -4.41 -8.91
C SER A 50 18.92 -2.95 -8.50
N ARG A 51 17.88 -2.09 -8.51
CA ARG A 51 17.97 -0.67 -8.15
C ARG A 51 16.94 -0.33 -7.08
N VAL A 52 17.32 0.51 -6.11
CA VAL A 52 16.44 1.00 -5.03
C VAL A 52 15.16 1.63 -5.59
N GLN A 53 15.28 2.47 -6.62
CA GLN A 53 14.15 3.12 -7.28
C GLN A 53 13.26 2.11 -8.02
N GLY A 54 13.85 1.07 -8.62
CA GLY A 54 13.10 0.03 -9.30
C GLY A 54 12.28 -0.81 -8.32
N ARG A 55 12.83 -1.13 -7.14
CA ARG A 55 12.09 -1.78 -6.04
C ARG A 55 10.88 -0.96 -5.61
N LEU A 56 11.09 0.34 -5.35
CA LEU A 56 10.00 1.23 -4.95
C LEU A 56 8.90 1.31 -6.02
N ALA A 57 9.29 1.42 -7.30
CA ALA A 57 8.32 1.47 -8.38
C ALA A 57 7.49 0.18 -8.50
N GLU A 58 8.12 -0.99 -8.37
CA GLU A 58 7.43 -2.28 -8.37
C GLU A 58 6.43 -2.38 -7.20
N ILE A 59 6.83 -1.91 -6.01
CA ILE A 59 5.97 -1.85 -4.83
C ILE A 59 4.78 -0.91 -5.05
N ILE A 60 4.98 0.29 -5.60
CA ILE A 60 3.88 1.22 -5.93
C ILE A 60 2.89 0.58 -6.92
N VAL A 61 3.40 -0.13 -7.93
CA VAL A 61 2.54 -0.84 -8.89
C VAL A 61 1.71 -1.91 -8.20
N LEU A 62 2.33 -2.74 -7.35
CA LEU A 62 1.63 -3.84 -6.68
C LEU A 62 0.68 -3.36 -5.57
N ASP A 63 1.03 -2.30 -4.85
CA ASP A 63 0.28 -1.82 -3.69
C ASP A 63 -0.71 -0.72 -4.06
N GLN A 64 -0.21 0.43 -4.52
CA GLN A 64 -1.02 1.61 -4.79
C GLN A 64 -1.85 1.46 -6.06
N PHE A 65 -1.23 1.07 -7.19
CA PHE A 65 -1.98 0.94 -8.44
C PHE A 65 -3.04 -0.15 -8.37
N SER A 66 -2.86 -1.23 -7.60
CA SER A 66 -3.91 -2.22 -7.37
C SER A 66 -5.20 -1.58 -6.84
N ARG A 67 -5.07 -0.67 -5.86
CA ARG A 67 -6.19 0.03 -5.21
C ARG A 67 -6.92 0.98 -6.16
N ASN A 68 -6.21 1.60 -7.11
CA ASN A 68 -6.82 2.43 -8.16
C ASN A 68 -7.41 1.58 -9.30
N ILE A 69 -6.66 0.61 -9.83
CA ILE A 69 -7.04 -0.20 -10.99
C ILE A 69 -8.24 -1.09 -10.68
N TYR A 70 -8.34 -1.60 -9.45
CA TYR A 70 -9.39 -2.54 -9.05
C TYR A 70 -10.24 -2.02 -7.91
N ARG A 71 -10.42 -0.69 -7.82
CA ARG A 71 -11.27 -0.07 -6.80
C ARG A 71 -12.61 -0.82 -6.66
N ASP A 72 -13.01 -1.04 -5.41
CA ASP A 72 -14.23 -1.74 -5.00
C ASP A 72 -14.31 -3.20 -5.51
N ARG A 73 -13.15 -3.83 -5.75
CA ARG A 73 -13.05 -5.23 -6.14
C ARG A 73 -11.96 -5.95 -5.32
N PRO A 74 -12.09 -7.27 -5.07
CA PRO A 74 -11.10 -8.02 -4.27
C PRO A 74 -9.69 -8.00 -4.86
N GLN A 75 -9.55 -7.82 -6.18
CA GLN A 75 -8.24 -7.72 -6.85
C GLN A 75 -7.40 -6.54 -6.37
N ALA A 76 -8.01 -5.52 -5.74
CA ALA A 76 -7.26 -4.41 -5.12
C ALA A 76 -6.29 -4.87 -4.03
N PHE A 77 -6.57 -6.00 -3.38
CA PHE A 77 -5.79 -6.56 -2.27
C PHE A 77 -4.98 -7.80 -2.66
N ALA A 78 -5.22 -8.35 -3.86
CA ALA A 78 -4.64 -9.63 -4.28
C ALA A 78 -3.11 -9.62 -4.35
N ALA A 79 -2.50 -8.44 -4.53
CA ALA A 79 -1.06 -8.26 -4.62
C ALA A 79 -0.41 -7.83 -3.29
N ASP A 80 -1.19 -7.58 -2.22
CA ASP A 80 -0.68 -7.06 -0.94
C ASP A 80 0.44 -7.95 -0.36
N GLY A 81 0.27 -9.27 -0.42
CA GLY A 81 1.28 -10.21 0.07
C GLY A 81 2.61 -10.12 -0.68
N MET A 82 2.59 -9.97 -2.01
CA MET A 82 3.82 -9.81 -2.79
C MET A 82 4.46 -8.44 -2.54
N ALA A 83 3.65 -7.38 -2.47
CA ALA A 83 4.13 -6.03 -2.15
C ALA A 83 4.84 -6.00 -0.78
N LEU A 84 4.26 -6.66 0.24
CA LEU A 84 4.84 -6.75 1.57
C LEU A 84 6.18 -7.50 1.56
N VAL A 85 6.26 -8.65 0.91
CA VAL A 85 7.52 -9.42 0.82
C VAL A 85 8.62 -8.59 0.16
N LEU A 86 8.30 -7.89 -0.94
CA LEU A 86 9.28 -7.04 -1.63
C LEU A 86 9.70 -5.83 -0.80
N ALA A 87 8.77 -5.25 -0.03
CA ALA A 87 9.06 -4.16 0.89
C ALA A 87 9.99 -4.63 2.03
N GLN A 88 9.69 -5.77 2.66
CA GLN A 88 10.55 -6.38 3.68
C GLN A 88 11.97 -6.64 3.17
N GLU A 89 12.07 -7.19 1.96
CA GLU A 89 13.36 -7.44 1.31
C GLU A 89 14.13 -6.13 1.10
N ALA A 90 13.48 -5.12 0.53
CA ALA A 90 14.08 -3.81 0.31
C ALA A 90 14.59 -3.15 1.61
N ILE A 91 13.83 -3.26 2.71
CA ILE A 91 14.27 -2.79 4.03
C ILE A 91 15.48 -3.58 4.53
N SER A 92 15.49 -4.91 4.38
CA SER A 92 16.62 -5.75 4.81
C SER A 92 17.92 -5.40 4.08
N GLN A 93 17.83 -4.92 2.83
CA GLN A 93 18.98 -4.44 2.05
C GLN A 93 19.35 -2.97 2.30
N GLY A 94 18.64 -2.27 3.19
CA GLY A 94 18.89 -0.86 3.49
C GLY A 94 18.51 0.10 2.35
N ALA A 95 17.55 -0.28 1.50
CA ALA A 95 17.11 0.53 0.35
C ALA A 95 16.63 1.94 0.75
N GLU A 96 16.22 2.13 2.01
CA GLU A 96 15.82 3.42 2.58
C GLU A 96 16.86 4.54 2.36
N ARG A 97 18.17 4.21 2.37
CA ARG A 97 19.26 5.19 2.25
C ARG A 97 19.24 5.95 0.92
N GLY A 98 18.69 5.35 -0.13
CA GLY A 98 18.59 5.95 -1.47
C GLY A 98 17.26 6.65 -1.76
N LEU A 99 16.38 6.79 -0.76
CA LEU A 99 15.03 7.31 -0.92
C LEU A 99 14.80 8.56 -0.07
N THR A 100 13.98 9.47 -0.58
CA THR A 100 13.45 10.60 0.19
C THR A 100 12.44 10.13 1.25
N GLN A 101 12.14 10.96 2.23
CA GLN A 101 11.15 10.67 3.28
C GLN A 101 9.77 10.31 2.69
N GLN A 102 9.35 11.03 1.64
CA GLN A 102 8.10 10.78 0.93
C GLN A 102 8.13 9.47 0.14
N GLN A 103 9.27 9.11 -0.44
CA GLN A 103 9.43 7.83 -1.14
C GLN A 103 9.43 6.65 -0.17
N ARG A 104 10.08 6.80 0.99
CA ARG A 104 10.08 5.81 2.06
C ARG A 104 8.68 5.51 2.57
N LEU A 105 7.80 6.51 2.63
CA LEU A 105 6.39 6.30 2.97
C LEU A 105 5.77 5.17 2.12
N PHE A 106 5.91 5.25 0.79
CA PHE A 106 5.37 4.23 -0.12
C PHE A 106 6.11 2.90 -0.08
N LEU A 107 7.36 2.89 0.41
CA LEU A 107 8.05 1.65 0.74
C LEU A 107 7.45 0.96 1.97
N TYR A 108 6.88 1.73 2.91
CA TYR A 108 6.29 1.20 4.15
C TYR A 108 4.80 0.90 4.06
N MET A 109 4.06 1.50 3.12
CA MET A 109 2.61 1.26 2.93
C MET A 109 2.21 -0.23 2.90
N PRO A 110 2.96 -1.15 2.25
CA PRO A 110 2.62 -2.57 2.30
C PRO A 110 2.62 -3.17 3.71
N PHE A 111 3.42 -2.63 4.64
CA PHE A 111 3.37 -3.04 6.05
C PHE A 111 2.07 -2.55 6.70
N MET A 112 1.69 -1.29 6.49
CA MET A 112 0.43 -0.71 6.98
C MET A 112 -0.80 -1.42 6.41
N HIS A 113 -0.69 -2.02 5.21
CA HIS A 113 -1.82 -2.72 4.58
C HIS A 113 -1.96 -4.19 4.98
N SER A 114 -1.03 -4.74 5.77
CA SER A 114 -1.00 -6.14 6.17
C SER A 114 -2.04 -6.45 7.25
N GLU A 115 -2.77 -7.54 7.13
CA GLU A 115 -3.63 -8.05 8.22
C GLU A 115 -2.80 -8.89 9.23
N SER A 116 -1.74 -8.31 9.78
CA SER A 116 -0.85 -8.99 10.74
C SER A 116 -0.29 -8.04 11.80
N LEU A 117 -0.62 -8.29 13.07
CA LEU A 117 -0.15 -7.46 14.18
C LEU A 117 1.39 -7.40 14.27
N LYS A 118 2.06 -8.53 14.04
CA LYS A 118 3.53 -8.60 14.00
C LYS A 118 4.13 -7.66 12.94
N VAL A 119 3.45 -7.51 11.79
CA VAL A 119 3.90 -6.62 10.73
C VAL A 119 3.69 -5.15 11.12
N HIS A 120 2.58 -4.83 11.79
CA HIS A 120 2.32 -3.50 12.33
C HIS A 120 3.32 -3.08 13.42
N ASP A 121 3.75 -4.00 14.29
CA ASP A 121 4.78 -3.68 15.29
C ASP A 121 6.11 -3.26 14.62
N VAL A 122 6.44 -3.85 13.46
CA VAL A 122 7.59 -3.41 12.65
C VAL A 122 7.29 -2.09 11.94
N ALA A 123 6.09 -1.93 11.39
CA ALA A 123 5.67 -0.71 10.70
C ALA A 123 5.79 0.51 11.62
N LEU A 124 5.32 0.44 12.86
CA LEU A 124 5.42 1.54 13.83
C LEU A 124 6.84 2.10 13.92
N ALA A 125 7.84 1.23 14.09
CA ALA A 125 9.24 1.65 14.15
C ALA A 125 9.73 2.29 12.84
N LEU A 126 9.27 1.79 11.68
CA LEU A 126 9.61 2.34 10.36
C LEU A 126 8.99 3.74 10.16
N PHE A 127 7.71 3.90 10.47
CA PHE A 127 7.00 5.18 10.35
C PHE A 127 7.53 6.22 11.35
N GLU A 128 7.82 5.82 12.59
CA GLU A 128 8.44 6.68 13.60
C GLU A 128 9.82 7.19 13.13
N LYS A 129 10.68 6.28 12.68
CA LYS A 129 11.99 6.62 12.12
C LYS A 129 11.87 7.52 10.87
N ASN A 130 10.83 7.36 10.07
CA ASN A 130 10.63 8.20 8.90
C ASN A 130 10.34 9.65 9.29
N GLY A 131 9.59 9.89 10.37
CA GLY A 131 9.35 11.23 10.94
C GLY A 131 8.19 12.02 10.30
N LEU A 132 7.35 11.40 9.49
CA LEU A 132 6.10 11.99 8.99
C LEU A 132 4.98 11.73 10.00
N ARG A 133 4.70 12.72 10.86
CA ARG A 133 3.80 12.56 12.01
C ARG A 133 2.40 12.08 11.62
N ASP A 134 1.79 12.71 10.63
CA ASP A 134 0.44 12.34 10.16
C ASP A 134 0.40 10.86 9.75
N ASN A 135 1.42 10.38 9.02
CA ASN A 135 1.49 8.98 8.60
C ASN A 135 1.72 8.01 9.76
N LEU A 136 2.48 8.41 10.79
CA LEU A 136 2.62 7.62 12.01
C LEU A 136 1.28 7.50 12.76
N GLU A 137 0.50 8.59 12.82
CA GLU A 137 -0.84 8.54 13.44
C GLU A 137 -1.78 7.59 12.68
N TYR A 138 -1.71 7.57 11.35
CA TYR A 138 -2.46 6.58 10.55
C TYR A 138 -1.99 5.15 10.83
N GLU A 139 -0.68 4.91 10.95
CA GLU A 139 -0.15 3.58 11.29
C GLU A 139 -0.67 3.10 12.65
N VAL A 140 -0.67 3.96 13.67
CA VAL A 140 -1.23 3.63 15.00
C VAL A 140 -2.69 3.20 14.88
N ARG A 141 -3.51 3.96 14.13
CA ARG A 141 -4.93 3.59 13.94
C ARG A 141 -5.10 2.29 13.18
N HIS A 142 -4.27 2.02 12.16
CA HIS A 142 -4.31 0.75 11.43
C HIS A 142 -3.95 -0.43 12.35
N ARG A 143 -2.89 -0.26 13.15
CA ARG A 143 -2.47 -1.26 14.13
C ARG A 143 -3.56 -1.55 15.16
N ASP A 144 -4.25 -0.53 15.67
CA ASP A 144 -5.30 -0.72 16.67
C ASP A 144 -6.47 -1.55 16.13
N ILE A 145 -6.85 -1.36 14.86
CA ILE A 145 -7.84 -2.20 14.18
C ILE A 145 -7.36 -3.66 14.11
N ILE A 146 -6.11 -3.87 13.69
CA ILE A 146 -5.55 -5.23 13.59
C ILE A 146 -5.36 -5.88 14.97
N ALA A 147 -4.99 -5.12 16.00
CA ALA A 147 -4.89 -5.62 17.36
C ALA A 147 -6.26 -6.07 17.91
N ARG A 148 -7.33 -5.36 17.53
CA ARG A 148 -8.69 -5.67 17.97
C ARG A 148 -9.32 -6.83 17.20
N PHE A 149 -9.23 -6.83 15.88
CA PHE A 149 -9.99 -7.76 15.02
C PHE A 149 -9.13 -8.83 14.32
N GLY A 150 -7.80 -8.68 14.34
CA GLY A 150 -6.87 -9.55 13.59
C GLY A 150 -6.90 -9.36 12.07
N ARG A 151 -7.78 -8.48 11.56
CA ARG A 151 -8.02 -8.18 10.14
C ARG A 151 -8.66 -6.80 9.99
N TYR A 152 -8.87 -6.33 8.77
CA TYR A 152 -9.61 -5.10 8.47
C TYR A 152 -11.09 -5.39 8.21
N PRO A 153 -12.02 -5.03 9.12
CA PRO A 153 -13.43 -5.31 8.93
C PRO A 153 -14.03 -4.67 7.67
N HIS A 154 -13.54 -3.49 7.27
CA HIS A 154 -14.03 -2.79 6.07
C HIS A 154 -13.72 -3.54 4.77
N ARG A 155 -12.82 -4.54 4.79
CA ARG A 155 -12.56 -5.42 3.64
C ARG A 155 -13.50 -6.63 3.58
N ASN A 156 -14.28 -6.91 4.62
CA ASN A 156 -15.08 -8.14 4.74
C ASN A 156 -16.03 -8.32 3.55
N ALA A 157 -16.85 -7.32 3.24
CA ALA A 157 -17.80 -7.40 2.13
C ALA A 157 -17.12 -7.61 0.77
N ILE A 158 -16.03 -6.88 0.49
CA ILE A 158 -15.30 -6.98 -0.78
C ILE A 158 -14.59 -8.34 -0.92
N LEU A 159 -14.13 -8.91 0.19
CA LEU A 159 -13.46 -10.22 0.24
C LEU A 159 -14.41 -11.40 0.48
N GLY A 160 -15.72 -11.16 0.57
CA GLY A 160 -16.72 -12.22 0.82
C GLY A 160 -16.60 -12.87 2.19
N ARG A 161 -16.10 -12.14 3.20
CA ARG A 161 -16.02 -12.60 4.60
C ARG A 161 -17.28 -12.21 5.35
N GLU A 162 -17.75 -13.09 6.22
CA GLU A 162 -18.79 -12.76 7.20
C GLU A 162 -18.19 -11.88 8.31
N SER A 163 -18.89 -10.80 8.65
CA SER A 163 -18.53 -9.91 9.76
C SER A 163 -19.11 -10.44 11.07
N THR A 164 -18.38 -10.27 12.17
CA THR A 164 -18.94 -10.48 13.51
C THR A 164 -19.84 -9.30 13.91
N GLU A 165 -20.70 -9.49 14.91
CA GLU A 165 -21.52 -8.39 15.46
C GLU A 165 -20.66 -7.19 15.92
N GLU A 166 -19.48 -7.47 16.51
CA GLU A 166 -18.56 -6.42 16.94
C GLU A 166 -17.97 -5.65 15.75
N GLU A 167 -17.61 -6.36 14.68
CA GLU A 167 -17.12 -5.75 13.45
C GLU A 167 -18.19 -4.90 12.77
N GLU A 168 -19.44 -5.35 12.74
CA GLU A 168 -20.57 -4.57 12.20
C GLU A 168 -20.83 -3.29 12.98
N GLN A 169 -20.79 -3.36 14.32
CA GLN A 169 -20.91 -2.17 15.17
C GLN A 169 -19.74 -1.20 14.96
N PHE A 170 -18.51 -1.71 14.81
CA PHE A 170 -17.34 -0.90 14.52
C PHE A 170 -17.44 -0.19 13.17
N LEU A 171 -17.95 -0.86 12.13
CA LEU A 171 -18.11 -0.27 10.80
C LEU A 171 -19.06 0.94 10.76
N GLN A 172 -19.95 1.08 11.74
CA GLN A 172 -20.85 2.24 11.87
C GLN A 172 -20.17 3.48 12.49
N GLN A 173 -18.96 3.34 13.05
CA GLN A 173 -18.25 4.42 13.72
C GLN A 173 -17.36 5.21 12.74
N PRO A 174 -17.08 6.50 13.01
CA PRO A 174 -16.07 7.26 12.28
C PRO A 174 -14.68 6.59 12.38
N GLY A 175 -13.90 6.64 11.30
CA GLY A 175 -12.55 6.06 11.28
C GLY A 175 -12.51 4.53 11.19
N SER A 176 -13.63 3.89 10.86
CA SER A 176 -13.73 2.44 10.67
C SER A 176 -13.16 1.92 9.34
N SER A 177 -12.77 2.85 8.46
CA SER A 177 -12.15 2.60 7.16
C SER A 177 -11.15 3.71 6.80
N PHE A 178 -10.26 3.40 5.86
CA PHE A 178 -9.25 4.30 5.30
C PHE A 178 -9.34 4.33 3.78
#